data_AF-A0A962NW53-F1
#
_entry.id   AF-A0A962NW53-F1
#
_cell.length_a   1.000
_cell.length_b   1.000
_cell.length_c   1.000
_cell.angle_alpha   90.00
_cell.angle_beta   90.00
_cell.angle_gamma   90.00
#
_symmetry.space_group_name_H-M   'P 1'
#
loop_
_entity.id
_entity.type
_entity.pdbx_description
1 polymer ?
#
loop_
_entity_poly.entity_id
_entity_poly.type
_entity_poly.pdbx_seq_one_letter_code
_entity_poly.pdbx_strand_id
1 'polypeptide(L)' 'MAVIDVVEKQEDAYGEQEAIDKIGTINRTYHPKSRIVILVASSFRNPFEARRTLRHEILGHYGLNTFQSVDKQELLDW' A
#
# COMPACT_ATOMS: atom_id res chain seq x y z
N MET A 1 11.95 7.52 5.20
CA MET A 1 11.79 6.20 4.58
C MET A 1 10.38 5.71 4.85
N ALA A 2 9.69 5.14 3.87
CA ALA A 2 8.42 4.46 4.11
C ALA A 2 8.66 3.03 4.60
N VAL A 3 7.80 2.53 5.49
CA VAL A 3 7.85 1.14 5.98
C VAL A 3 6.75 0.36 5.28
N ILE A 4 7.07 -0.86 4.83
CA ILE A 4 6.09 -1.80 4.28
C ILE A 4 5.78 -2.80 5.38
N ASP A 5 4.52 -2.85 5.78
CA ASP A 5 4.00 -3.83 6.72
C ASP A 5 3.11 -4.82 5.96
N VAL A 6 3.40 -6.11 6.10
CA VAL A 6 2.68 -7.18 5.42
C VAL A 6 2.00 -8.03 6.48
N VAL A 7 0.67 -8.01 6.45
CA VAL A 7 -0.18 -8.72 7.40
C VAL A 7 -0.98 -9.80 6.67
N GLU A 8 -1.42 -10.84 7.38
CA GLU A 8 -2.18 -11.92 6.74
C GLU A 8 -3.59 -11.44 6.38
N LYS A 9 -4.26 -10.77 7.31
CA LYS A 9 -5.64 -10.26 7.15
C LYS A 9 -5.74 -8.79 7.51
N GLN A 10 -6.83 -8.13 7.10
CA GLN A 10 -7.07 -6.72 7.40
C GLN A 10 -7.16 -6.47 8.91
N GLU A 11 -7.72 -7.42 9.65
CA GLU A 11 -7.94 -7.35 11.08
C GLU A 11 -6.63 -7.30 11.88
N ASP A 12 -5.56 -7.89 11.34
CA ASP A 12 -4.23 -7.83 11.93
C ASP A 12 -3.66 -6.39 11.91
N ALA A 13 -4.13 -5.56 10.98
CA ALA A 13 -3.72 -4.16 10.86
C ALA A 13 -4.68 -3.17 11.56
N TYR A 14 -5.98 -3.48 11.60
CA TYR A 14 -7.02 -2.52 12.01
C TYR A 14 -7.89 -2.97 13.19
N GLY A 15 -7.72 -4.19 13.68
CA GLY A 15 -8.57 -4.79 14.70
C GLY A 15 -9.81 -5.47 14.12
N GLU A 16 -10.71 -5.89 15.01
CA GLU A 16 -11.86 -6.77 14.70
C GLU A 16 -12.80 -6.28 13.58
N GLN A 17 -13.78 -7.11 13.23
CA GLN A 17 -14.78 -6.92 12.16
C GLN A 17 -15.41 -5.52 12.10
N GLU A 18 -15.60 -4.85 13.24
CA GLU A 18 -16.07 -3.45 13.31
C GLU A 18 -15.22 -2.47 12.48
N ALA A 19 -13.91 -2.75 12.33
CA ALA A 19 -13.02 -1.98 11.46
C ALA A 19 -13.35 -2.19 9.97
N ILE A 20 -13.74 -3.40 9.57
CA ILE A 20 -14.21 -3.69 8.20
C ILE A 20 -15.52 -2.97 7.93
N ASP A 21 -16.46 -2.96 8.88
CA ASP A 21 -17.76 -2.32 8.69
C ASP A 21 -17.64 -0.79 8.56
N LYS A 22 -16.66 -0.19 9.22
CA LYS A 22 -16.40 1.26 9.19
C LYS A 22 -15.53 1.70 8.03
N ILE A 23 -14.57 0.89 7.61
CA ILE A 23 -13.51 1.26 6.65
C ILE A 23 -13.73 0.59 5.28
N GLY A 24 -14.54 -0.46 5.22
CA GLY A 24 -14.69 -1.35 4.08
C GLY A 24 -13.56 -2.38 4.00
N THR A 25 -13.64 -3.25 2.99
CA THR A 25 -12.57 -4.22 2.71
C THR A 25 -11.37 -3.52 2.08
N ILE A 26 -10.21 -3.69 2.69
CA ILE A 26 -8.94 -3.14 2.26
C ILE A 26 -8.02 -4.30 1.89
N ASN A 27 -7.47 -4.27 0.68
CA ASN A 27 -6.41 -5.17 0.25
C ASN A 27 -5.01 -4.52 0.30
N ARG A 28 -4.95 -3.20 0.42
CA ARG A 28 -3.74 -2.38 0.48
C ARG A 28 -4.07 -0.96 0.98
N THR A 29 -3.11 -0.29 1.61
CA THR A 29 -3.25 1.13 1.92
C THR A 29 -1.91 1.83 2.08
N TYR A 30 -1.90 3.15 1.93
CA TYR A 30 -0.81 4.02 2.33
C TYR A 30 -1.29 5.05 3.34
N HIS A 31 -0.69 5.06 4.53
CA HIS A 31 -0.93 6.05 5.58
C HIS A 31 0.07 7.21 5.45
N PRO A 32 -0.29 8.37 4.89
CA PRO A 32 0.67 9.43 4.57
C PRO A 32 1.33 10.05 5.80
N LYS A 33 0.62 10.13 6.92
CA LYS A 33 1.13 10.73 8.16
C LYS A 33 2.24 9.89 8.80
N SER A 34 2.10 8.57 8.78
CA SER A 34 3.08 7.62 9.34
C SER A 34 4.05 7.05 8.31
N ARG A 35 3.80 7.29 7.01
CA ARG A 35 4.56 6.74 5.87
C ARG A 35 4.62 5.21 5.92
N ILE A 36 3.51 4.57 6.25
CA ILE A 36 3.37 3.11 6.29
C ILE A 36 2.53 2.68 5.11
N VAL A 37 3.00 1.67 4.39
CA VAL A 37 2.22 0.91 3.40
C VAL A 37 1.80 -0.40 4.06
N ILE A 38 0.50 -0.68 4.11
CA ILE A 38 -0.03 -1.95 4.62
C ILE A 38 -0.48 -2.80 3.44
N LEU A 39 -0.06 -4.06 3.41
CA LEU A 39 -0.48 -5.06 2.44
C LEU A 39 -1.16 -6.23 3.13
N VAL A 40 -2.35 -6.61 2.66
CA VAL A 40 -3.09 -7.78 3.17
C VAL A 40 -2.79 -8.99 2.30
N ALA A 41 -1.94 -9.88 2.78
CA ALA A 41 -1.38 -10.99 2.02
C ALA A 41 -2.46 -11.92 1.45
N SER A 42 -3.48 -12.25 2.24
CA SER A 42 -4.61 -13.10 1.84
C SER A 42 -5.43 -12.54 0.67
N SER A 43 -5.28 -11.25 0.33
CA SER A 43 -5.95 -10.62 -0.79
C SER A 43 -5.22 -10.80 -2.14
N PHE A 44 -3.99 -11.33 -2.16
CA PHE A 44 -3.24 -11.54 -3.40
C PHE A 44 -3.30 -13.00 -3.85
N ARG A 45 -3.66 -13.21 -5.12
CA ARG A 45 -3.77 -14.57 -5.69
C ARG A 45 -2.48 -15.03 -6.35
N ASN A 46 -1.59 -14.09 -6.67
CA ASN A 46 -0.34 -14.37 -7.37
C ASN A 46 0.69 -13.23 -7.19
N PRO A 47 1.97 -13.49 -7.50
CA PRO A 47 3.02 -12.47 -7.38
C PRO A 47 2.85 -11.24 -8.29
N PHE A 48 2.13 -11.37 -9.40
CA PHE A 48 1.89 -10.24 -10.31
C PHE A 48 0.97 -9.20 -9.66
N GLU A 49 -0.09 -9.63 -8.97
CA GLU A 49 -0.98 -8.75 -8.21
C GLU A 49 -0.24 -8.01 -7.09
N ALA A 50 0.59 -8.72 -6.32
CA ALA A 50 1.39 -8.12 -5.26
C ALA A 50 2.34 -7.04 -5.82
N ARG A 51 3.04 -7.31 -6.93
CA ARG A 51 3.92 -6.33 -7.59
C ARG A 51 3.15 -5.10 -8.10
N ARG A 52 1.98 -5.31 -8.71
CA ARG A 52 1.13 -4.21 -9.19
C ARG A 52 0.68 -3.32 -8.04
N THR A 53 0.26 -3.93 -6.94
CA THR A 53 -0.16 -3.25 -5.71
C THR A 53 0.98 -2.45 -5.10
N LEU A 54 2.17 -3.03 -4.96
CA LEU A 54 3.35 -2.32 -4.48
C LEU A 54 3.68 -1.08 -5.31
N ARG A 55 3.60 -1.17 -6.65
CA ARG A 55 3.77 -0.01 -7.52
C ARG A 55 2.69 1.05 -7.29
N HIS A 56 1.44 0.65 -7.07
CA HIS A 56 0.36 1.59 -6.81
C HIS A 56 0.53 2.35 -5.49
N GLU A 57 0.88 1.65 -4.40
CA GLU A 57 1.05 2.28 -3.09
C GLU A 57 2.35 3.10 -2.98
N ILE A 58 3.47 2.56 -3.48
CA ILE A 58 4.78 3.21 -3.33
C ILE A 58 4.99 4.25 -4.42
N LEU A 59 4.85 3.89 -5.70
CA LEU A 59 5.10 4.86 -6.78
C LEU A 59 3.92 5.82 -6.95
N GLY A 60 2.69 5.31 -6.82
CA GLY A 60 1.48 6.12 -6.86
C GLY A 60 1.36 7.00 -5.62
N HIS A 61 1.04 6.43 -4.46
CA HIS A 61 0.70 7.25 -3.29
C HIS A 61 1.92 7.87 -2.61
N TYR A 62 2.94 7.09 -2.22
CA TYR A 62 4.12 7.66 -1.58
C TYR A 62 4.87 8.59 -2.54
N GLY A 63 5.08 8.16 -3.79
CA GLY A 63 5.74 8.95 -4.82
C GLY A 63 5.00 10.26 -5.12
N LEU A 64 3.67 10.27 -5.29
CA LEU A 64 2.94 11.52 -5.49
C LEU A 64 3.07 12.47 -4.29
N ASN A 65 3.12 11.95 -3.07
CA ASN A 65 3.27 12.75 -1.85
C ASN A 65 4.69 13.26 -1.58
N THR A 66 5.73 12.69 -2.21
CA THR A 66 7.12 12.96 -1.82
C THR A 66 8.05 13.31 -2.98
N PHE A 67 7.82 12.76 -4.16
CA PHE A 67 8.68 12.94 -5.34
C PHE A 67 8.35 14.23 -6.08
N GLN A 68 9.40 14.94 -6.48
CA GLN A 68 9.30 16.02 -7.46
C GLN A 68 9.06 15.42 -8.85
N SER A 69 8.67 16.26 -9.81
CA SER A 69 8.38 15.81 -11.17
C SER A 69 9.56 15.09 -11.83
N VAL A 70 10.80 15.50 -11.51
CA VAL A 70 12.03 14.88 -12.05
C VAL A 70 12.24 13.45 -11.55
N ASP A 71 12.02 13.20 -10.25
CA ASP A 71 12.18 11.86 -9.66
C ASP A 71 11.16 10.87 -10.25
N LYS A 72 9.96 11.36 -10.60
CA LYS A 72 8.90 10.55 -11.23
C LYS A 72 9.27 10.14 -12.65
N GLN A 73 10.00 10.98 -13.37
CA GLN A 73 10.40 10.72 -14.74
C GLN A 73 11.48 9.63 -14.80
N GLU A 74 12.47 9.69 -13.92
CA GLU A 74 13.50 8.66 -13.78
C GLU A 74 12.91 7.27 -13.46
N LEU A 75 11.82 7.21 -12.69
CA LEU A 75 11.10 5.96 -12.39
C LEU A 75 10.25 5.42 -13.53
N LEU A 76 9.79 6.27 -14.46
CA LEU A 76 9.00 5.86 -15.62
C LEU A 76 9.86 5.40 -16.79
N ASP A 77 11.11 5.85 -16.84
CA ASP A 77 12.08 5.50 -17.88
C ASP A 77 12.81 4.16 -17.61
N TRP A 78 12.43 3.45 -16.54
CA TRP A 78 12.98 2.16 -16.10
C TRP A 78 12.05 0.99 -16.40
#